data_AF-A0A0P9K6S0-F1
#
_entry.id   AF-A0A0P9K6S0-F1
#
_cell.length_a   1.000
_cell.length_b   1.000
_cell.length_c   1.000
_cell.angle_alpha   90.00
_cell.angle_beta   90.00
_cell.angle_gamma   90.00
#
_symmetry.space_group_name_H-M   'P 1'
#
loop_
_entity.id
_entity.type
_entity.pdbx_description
1 polymer ?
#
loop_
_entity_poly.entity_id
_entity_poly.type
_entity_poly.pdbx_seq_one_letter_code
_entity_poly.pdbx_strand_id
1 'polypeptide(L)' 'MINSTPSPPNPSSLEDSLIQVSEILSCASASAYETGDRLNGLKRDLAFSVVHLINMAKAELERSLECVQRH' A
#
# COMPACT_ATOMS: atom_id res chain seq x y z
N MET A 1 -32.71 -11.01 -12.99
CA MET A 1 -31.23 -11.10 -12.95
C MET A 1 -30.68 -9.92 -13.74
N ILE A 2 -30.45 -8.79 -13.07
CA ILE A 2 -29.88 -7.62 -13.72
C ILE A 2 -28.39 -7.87 -13.97
N ASN A 3 -28.01 -7.89 -15.23
CA ASN A 3 -26.63 -8.01 -15.66
C ASN A 3 -25.95 -6.66 -15.42
N SER A 4 -25.46 -6.43 -14.20
CA SER A 4 -24.63 -5.27 -13.88
C SER A 4 -23.23 -5.49 -14.43
N THR A 5 -23.07 -5.38 -15.74
CA THR A 5 -21.75 -5.14 -16.33
C THR A 5 -21.19 -3.87 -15.69
N PRO A 6 -20.10 -3.95 -14.90
CA PRO A 6 -19.53 -2.78 -14.28
C PRO A 6 -19.05 -1.83 -15.38
N SER A 7 -19.38 -0.56 -15.22
CA SER A 7 -18.92 0.53 -16.09
C SER A 7 -17.40 0.45 -16.27
N PRO A 8 -16.86 0.74 -17.47
CA PRO A 8 -15.42 0.81 -17.66
C PRO A 8 -14.83 1.81 -16.65
N PRO A 9 -13.70 1.50 -16.00
CA PRO A 9 -13.13 2.39 -15.01
C PRO A 9 -12.81 3.71 -15.70
N ASN A 10 -13.42 4.79 -15.21
CA ASN A 10 -12.90 6.14 -15.47
C ASN A 10 -11.40 6.13 -15.17
N PRO A 11 -10.58 6.90 -15.90
CA PRO A 11 -9.19 7.08 -15.50
C PRO A 11 -9.22 7.56 -14.05
N SER A 12 -8.83 6.66 -13.13
CA SER A 12 -8.77 6.95 -11.70
C SER A 12 -7.96 8.21 -11.55
N SER A 13 -8.49 9.20 -10.82
CA SER A 13 -7.72 10.42 -10.56
C SER A 13 -6.36 10.01 -10.01
N LEU A 14 -5.34 10.86 -10.20
CA LEU A 14 -4.05 10.63 -9.57
C LEU A 14 -4.25 10.37 -8.07
N GLU A 15 -5.18 11.09 -7.44
CA GLU A 15 -5.61 10.88 -6.05
C GLU A 15 -6.10 9.44 -5.78
N ASP A 16 -7.09 8.94 -6.52
CA ASP A 16 -7.61 7.56 -6.38
C ASP A 16 -6.50 6.51 -6.53
N SER A 17 -5.58 6.74 -7.47
CA SER A 17 -4.46 5.84 -7.72
C SER A 17 -3.48 5.83 -6.54
N LEU A 18 -3.17 7.00 -5.97
CA LEU A 18 -2.31 7.12 -4.79
C LEU A 18 -2.97 6.51 -3.55
N ILE A 19 -4.28 6.67 -3.37
CA ILE A 19 -5.04 6.01 -2.30
C ILE A 19 -4.96 4.49 -2.46
N GLN A 20 -5.18 3.97 -3.66
CA GLN A 20 -5.06 2.53 -3.94
C GLN A 20 -3.66 2.00 -3.61
N VAL A 21 -2.60 2.73 -3.98
CA VAL A 21 -1.22 2.33 -3.65
C VAL A 21 -1.01 2.32 -2.13
N SER A 22 -1.58 3.25 -1.38
CA SER A 22 -1.50 3.27 0.09
C SER A 22 -2.08 2.01 0.72
N GLU A 23 -3.22 1.55 0.22
CA GLU A 23 -3.87 0.30 0.65
C GLU A 23 -3.01 -0.92 0.32
N ILE A 24 -2.42 -0.96 -0.89
CA ILE A 24 -1.49 -2.03 -1.29
C ILE A 24 -0.27 -2.08 -0.35
N LEU A 25 0.32 -0.94 -0.02
CA LEU A 25 1.43 -0.84 0.93
C LEU A 25 1.01 -1.32 2.33
N SER A 26 -0.21 -1.00 2.77
CA SER A 26 -0.76 -1.49 4.04
C SER A 26 -0.82 -3.03 4.08
N CYS A 27 -1.38 -3.64 3.02
CA CYS A 27 -1.45 -5.09 2.89
C CYS A 27 -0.06 -5.75 2.80
N ALA A 28 0.88 -5.15 2.07
CA ALA A 28 2.26 -5.63 1.98
C ALA A 28 2.96 -5.61 3.35
N SER A 29 2.75 -4.53 4.12
CA SER A 29 3.28 -4.39 5.49
C SER A 29 2.73 -5.50 6.40
N ALA A 30 1.40 -5.70 6.40
CA ALA A 30 0.76 -6.77 7.18
C ALA A 30 1.28 -8.16 6.81
N SER A 31 1.44 -8.43 5.51
CA SER A 31 1.97 -9.71 5.00
C SER A 31 3.42 -9.95 5.42
N ALA A 32 4.27 -8.91 5.34
CA ALA A 32 5.66 -8.98 5.78
C ALA A 32 5.77 -9.15 7.30
N TYR A 33 4.88 -8.49 8.06
CA TYR A 33 4.82 -8.59 9.51
C TYR A 33 4.43 -10.01 9.95
N GLU A 34 3.34 -10.57 9.39
CA GLU A 34 2.90 -11.95 9.67
C GLU A 34 3.96 -12.97 9.26
N THR A 35 4.67 -12.73 8.14
CA THR A 35 5.81 -13.54 7.73
C THR A 35 6.94 -13.48 8.76
N GLY A 36 7.30 -12.28 9.25
CA GLY A 36 8.34 -12.07 10.25
C GLY A 36 8.01 -12.72 11.60
N ASP A 37 6.74 -12.69 12.01
CA ASP A 37 6.26 -13.33 13.23
C ASP A 37 6.54 -14.84 13.24
N ARG A 38 6.34 -15.50 12.10
CA ARG A 38 6.58 -16.94 11.89
C ARG A 38 8.05 -17.31 11.67
N LEU A 39 8.95 -16.33 11.52
CA LEU A 39 10.40 -16.52 11.32
C LEU A 39 11.18 -16.27 12.61
N ASN A 40 12.47 -16.60 12.64
CA ASN A 40 13.37 -16.31 13.78
C ASN A 40 14.76 -15.89 13.29
N GLY A 41 15.52 -15.21 14.15
CA GLY A 41 16.87 -14.71 13.86
C GLY A 41 16.90 -13.78 12.66
N LEU A 42 17.98 -13.85 11.87
CA LEU A 42 18.23 -12.95 10.73
C LEU A 42 17.09 -12.89 9.70
N LYS A 43 16.30 -13.96 9.54
CA LYS A 43 15.16 -13.96 8.62
C LYS A 43 14.00 -13.10 9.12
N ARG A 44 13.76 -13.08 10.44
CA ARG A 44 12.80 -12.18 11.07
C ARG A 44 13.26 -10.73 10.96
N ASP A 45 14.55 -10.48 11.22
CA ASP A 45 15.14 -9.14 11.11
C ASP A 45 15.01 -8.59 9.68
N LEU A 46 15.23 -9.43 8.66
CA LEU A 46 15.01 -9.07 7.27
C LEU A 46 13.54 -8.76 6.96
N ALA A 47 12.60 -9.59 7.44
CA ALA A 47 11.17 -9.35 7.24
C ALA A 47 10.71 -8.02 7.86
N PHE A 48 11.16 -7.70 9.07
CA PHE A 48 10.86 -6.41 9.68
C PHE A 48 11.59 -5.23 9.03
N SER A 49 12.77 -5.45 8.45
CA SER A 49 13.41 -4.44 7.60
C SER A 49 12.55 -4.11 6.38
N VAL A 50 11.91 -5.11 5.77
CA VAL A 50 10.95 -4.89 4.67
C VAL A 50 9.73 -4.09 5.14
N VAL A 51 9.16 -4.41 6.31
CA VAL A 51 8.07 -3.61 6.91
C VAL A 51 8.48 -2.15 7.07
N HIS A 52 9.69 -1.90 7.56
CA HIS A 52 10.21 -0.54 7.72
C HIS A 52 10.30 0.19 6.37
N LEU A 53 10.84 -0.45 5.33
CA LEU A 53 10.92 0.12 3.98
C LEU A 53 9.53 0.43 3.40
N ILE A 54 8.54 -0.44 3.63
CA ILE A 54 7.16 -0.21 3.20
C ILE A 54 6.57 1.02 3.90
N ASN A 55 6.78 1.16 5.21
CA ASN A 55 6.31 2.32 5.96
C ASN A 55 6.97 3.62 5.49
N MET A 56 8.26 3.59 5.12
CA MET A 56 8.94 4.74 4.53
C MET A 56 8.33 5.12 3.18
N ALA A 57 8.07 4.13 2.31
CA ALA A 57 7.42 4.36 1.02
C ALA A 57 6.02 4.96 1.19
N LYS A 58 5.26 4.45 2.17
CA LYS A 58 3.92 4.95 2.49
C LYS A 58 3.95 6.41 2.98
N ALA A 59 4.92 6.79 3.81
CA ALA A 59 5.08 8.17 4.25
C ALA A 59 5.45 9.13 3.10
N GLU A 60 6.26 8.70 2.12
CA GLU A 60 6.54 9.49 0.91
C GLU A 60 5.31 9.64 0.01
N LEU A 61 4.52 8.57 -0.10
CA LEU A 61 3.24 8.58 -0.82
C LEU A 61 2.24 9.55 -0.19
N GLU A 62 2.09 9.53 1.13
CA GLU A 62 1.22 10.43 1.88
C GLU A 62 1.64 11.90 1.68
N ARG A 63 2.94 12.21 1.71
CA ARG A 63 3.46 13.54 1.37
C ARG A 63 3.13 13.96 -0.07
N SER A 64 3.23 13.02 -1.00
CA SER A 64 2.90 13.27 -2.42
C SER A 64 1.40 13.53 -2.59
N LEU A 65 0.55 12.78 -1.89
CA LEU A 65 -0.90 12.96 -1.90
C LEU A 65 -1.30 14.33 -1.32
N GLU A 66 -0.69 14.72 -0.20
CA GLU A 66 -0.87 16.04 0.42
C GLU A 66 -0.50 17.21 -0.51
N CYS A 67 0.44 17.01 -1.44
CA CYS A 67 0.80 17.97 -2.47
C CYS A 67 -0.27 18.07 -3.56
N VAL A 68 -0.78 16.92 -4.01
CA VAL A 68 -1.85 16.83 -5.03
C VAL A 68 -3.17 17.42 -4.52
N GLN A 69 -3.52 17.17 -3.26
CA GLN A 69 -4.77 17.67 -2.65
C GLN A 69 -4.79 19.18 -2.42
N ARG A 70 -3.62 19.83 -2.37
CA ARG A 70 -3.51 21.28 -2.16
C ARG A 70 -3.50 22.08 -3.46
N HIS A 71 -3.57 21.43 -4.63
CA HIS A 71 -3.56 22.05 -5.96
C HIS A 71 -4.93 21.96 -6.62
#